data_AF-A0A9X5Z161-F1
#
_entry.id   AF-A0A9X5Z161-F1
#
_cell.length_a   1.000
_cell.length_b   1.000
_cell.length_c   1.000
_cell.angle_alpha   90.00
_cell.angle_beta   90.00
_cell.angle_gamma   90.00
#
_symmetry.space_group_name_H-M   'P 1'
#
loop_
_entity.id
_entity.type
_entity.pdbx_description
1 polymer ?
#
loop_
_entity_poly.entity_id
_entity_poly.type
_entity_poly.pdbx_seq_one_letter_code
_entity_poly.pdbx_strand_id
1 'polypeptide(L)'
;MIGVIGDGSFQYSVQAVWTAAQHALPIAYVVLRNREYSVLKSFAELENTPGVPGLDLPGLDIVSLARGFGCRGIDIETVDELEKELTAALATDTPTVIVVETRPQHADL
;
A
#
# COMPACT_ATOMS: atom_id res chain seq x y z
N MET A 1 9.14 11.50 6.04
CA MET A 1 9.54 10.59 4.93
C MET A 1 8.27 10.07 4.26
N ILE A 2 8.29 9.83 2.95
CA ILE A 2 7.16 9.20 2.23
C ILE A 2 7.64 7.90 1.60
N GLY A 3 6.93 6.80 1.84
CA GLY A 3 7.16 5.51 1.19
C GLY A 3 5.96 5.12 0.34
N VAL A 4 6.15 4.97 -0.97
CA VAL A 4 5.09 4.52 -1.89
C VAL A 4 5.30 3.03 -2.17
N ILE A 5 4.26 2.22 -2.00
CA ILE A 5 4.38 0.75 -2.03
C ILE A 5 3.08 0.11 -2.51
N GLY A 6 3.16 -0.96 -3.29
CA GLY A 6 1.97 -1.75 -3.67
C GLY A 6 1.44 -2.59 -2.50
N ASP A 7 0.15 -2.86 -2.46
CA ASP A 7 -0.52 -3.70 -1.45
C ASP A 7 0.14 -5.08 -1.27
N GLY A 8 0.55 -5.73 -2.36
CA GLY A 8 1.26 -6.99 -2.34
C GLY A 8 2.69 -6.88 -1.82
N SER A 9 3.43 -5.83 -2.22
CA SER A 9 4.80 -5.57 -1.73
C SER A 9 4.81 -5.22 -0.25
N PHE A 10 3.79 -4.51 0.21
CA PHE A 10 3.63 -4.09 1.61
C PHE A 10 3.61 -5.29 2.56
N GLN A 11 3.03 -6.42 2.16
CA GLN A 11 2.91 -7.60 3.02
C GLN A 11 4.25 -8.27 3.36
N TYR A 12 5.28 -8.14 2.53
CA TYR A 12 6.58 -8.79 2.75
C TYR A 12 7.30 -8.29 4.01
N SER A 13 7.13 -6.99 4.31
CA SER A 13 7.80 -6.32 5.42
C SER A 13 6.84 -5.48 6.26
N VAL A 14 5.56 -5.88 6.33
CA VAL A 14 4.51 -5.13 7.03
C VAL A 14 4.83 -4.89 8.51
N GLN A 15 5.54 -5.81 9.15
CA GLN A 15 6.05 -5.69 10.52
C GLN A 15 6.96 -4.47 10.75
N ALA A 16 7.56 -3.89 9.70
CA ALA A 16 8.35 -2.67 9.83
C ALA A 16 7.49 -1.47 10.27
N VAL A 17 6.18 -1.50 10.02
CA VAL A 17 5.22 -0.49 10.47
C VAL A 17 5.15 -0.46 12.01
N TRP A 18 5.22 -1.61 12.67
CA TRP A 18 5.33 -1.68 14.13
C TRP A 18 6.58 -0.96 14.64
N THR A 19 7.73 -1.20 14.02
CA THR A 19 8.99 -0.53 14.37
C THR A 19 8.86 0.98 14.21
N ALA A 20 8.24 1.45 13.13
CA ALA A 20 7.97 2.88 12.94
C ALA A 20 7.14 3.46 14.08
N ALA A 21 6.11 2.75 14.55
CA ALA A 21 5.29 3.16 15.69
C ALA A 21 6.11 3.23 16.99
N GLN A 22 6.92 2.21 17.29
CA GLN A 22 7.72 2.16 18.53
C GLN A 22 8.75 3.29 18.62
N HIS A 23 9.25 3.76 17.47
CA HIS A 23 10.25 4.82 17.41
C HIS A 23 9.66 6.19 17.07
N ALA A 24 8.32 6.33 17.03
CA ALA A 24 7.62 7.55 16.65
C ALA A 24 8.18 8.19 15.37
N LEU A 25 8.43 7.35 14.35
CA LEU A 25 9.05 7.83 13.11
C LEU A 25 8.01 8.56 12.25
N PRO A 26 8.28 9.79 11.77
CA PRO A 26 7.37 10.56 10.93
C PRO A 26 7.39 10.04 9.48
N ILE A 27 6.79 8.86 9.28
CA ILE A 27 6.71 8.16 8.00
C ILE A 27 5.24 8.07 7.55
N ALA A 28 4.97 8.54 6.33
CA ALA A 28 3.73 8.28 5.62
C ALA A 28 3.95 7.15 4.61
N TYR A 29 3.32 5.99 4.84
CA TYR A 29 3.25 4.88 3.89
C TYR A 29 2.02 5.07 3.01
N VAL A 30 2.22 5.33 1.72
CA VAL A 30 1.17 5.40 0.72
C VAL A 30 1.10 4.04 0.03
N VAL A 31 0.08 3.26 0.39
CA VAL A 31 -0.12 1.90 -0.12
C VAL A 31 -1.10 1.94 -1.29
N LEU A 32 -0.61 1.66 -2.49
CA LEU A 32 -1.41 1.58 -3.70
C LEU A 32 -2.09 0.21 -3.74
N ARG A 33 -3.41 0.17 -3.57
CA ARG A 33 -4.21 -1.05 -3.51
C ARG A 33 -4.98 -1.24 -4.82
N ASN A 34 -4.45 -2.10 -5.67
CA ASN A 34 -5.10 -2.60 -6.89
C ASN A 34 -5.59 -4.05 -6.74
N ARG A 35 -5.31 -4.71 -5.60
CA ARG A 35 -5.72 -6.07 -5.25
C ARG A 35 -5.07 -7.15 -6.11
N GLU A 36 -3.87 -6.90 -6.61
CA GLU A 36 -3.13 -7.85 -7.44
C GLU A 36 -1.63 -7.55 -7.52
N TYR A 37 -0.85 -8.56 -7.87
CA TYR A 37 0.52 -8.37 -8.34
C TYR A 37 0.52 -7.94 -9.82
N SER A 38 0.09 -6.71 -10.14
CA SER A 38 -0.06 -6.22 -11.54
C SER A 38 1.19 -6.41 -12.39
N VAL A 39 2.38 -6.15 -11.84
CA VAL A 39 3.64 -6.33 -12.58
C VAL A 39 3.82 -7.78 -13.04
N LEU A 40 3.45 -8.76 -12.21
CA LEU A 40 3.55 -10.18 -12.57
C LEU A 40 2.51 -10.55 -13.63
N LYS A 41 1.33 -9.93 -13.63
CA LYS A 41 0.33 -10.10 -14.70
C LYS A 41 0.84 -9.53 -16.03
N SER A 42 1.47 -8.36 -16.02
CA SER A 42 2.10 -7.79 -17.23
C SER A 42 3.24 -8.68 -17.75
N PHE A 43 4.06 -9.26 -16.87
CA PHE A 43 5.07 -10.24 -17.29
C PHE A 43 4.46 -11.52 -17.85
N ALA A 44 3.36 -12.03 -17.28
CA ALA A 44 2.68 -13.20 -17.81
C ALA A 44 2.16 -12.97 -19.25
N GLU A 45 1.68 -11.77 -19.56
CA GLU A 45 1.29 -11.36 -20.92
C GLU A 45 2.50 -11.28 -21.85
N LEU A 46 3.57 -10.58 -21.42
CA LEU A 46 4.82 -10.44 -22.18
C LEU A 46 5.44 -11.79 -22.55
N GLU A 47 5.48 -12.71 -21.59
CA GLU A 47 6.06 -14.05 -21.73
C GLU A 47 5.05 -15.09 -22.28
N ASN A 48 3.89 -14.65 -22.77
CA ASN A 48 2.84 -15.53 -23.31
C ASN A 48 2.49 -16.72 -22.41
N THR A 49 2.43 -16.48 -21.10
CA THR A 49 2.17 -17.49 -20.06
C THR A 49 0.79 -17.24 -19.44
N PRO A 50 -0.31 -17.65 -20.08
CA PRO A 50 -1.65 -17.43 -19.55
C PRO A 50 -1.94 -18.31 -18.33
N GLY A 51 -2.81 -17.83 -17.45
CA GLY A 51 -3.38 -18.64 -16.35
C GLY A 51 -2.45 -18.86 -15.15
N VAL A 52 -1.46 -17.97 -14.94
CA VAL A 52 -0.61 -18.00 -13.74
C VAL A 52 -1.47 -17.79 -12.48
N PRO A 53 -1.51 -18.75 -11.54
CA PRO A 53 -2.28 -18.63 -10.30
C PRO A 53 -1.56 -17.75 -9.27
N GLY A 54 -2.31 -17.27 -8.26
CA GLY A 54 -1.74 -16.57 -7.11
C GLY A 54 -1.36 -15.10 -7.35
N LEU A 55 -1.89 -14.49 -8.40
CA LEU A 55 -1.62 -13.08 -8.74
C LEU A 55 -2.67 -12.10 -8.18
N ASP A 56 -3.80 -12.60 -7.68
CA ASP A 56 -4.85 -11.79 -7.06
C ASP A 56 -4.69 -11.72 -5.53
N LEU A 57 -5.01 -10.57 -4.95
CA LEU A 57 -4.85 -10.26 -3.52
C LEU A 57 -6.17 -9.80 -2.87
N PRO A 58 -7.23 -10.64 -2.84
CA PRO A 58 -8.50 -10.27 -2.23
C PRO A 58 -8.41 -10.22 -0.69
N GLY A 59 -9.25 -9.38 -0.06
CA GLY A 59 -9.54 -9.48 1.37
C GLY A 59 -8.49 -8.91 2.34
N LEU A 60 -7.46 -8.21 1.85
CA LEU A 60 -6.47 -7.57 2.71
C LEU A 60 -7.01 -6.29 3.35
N ASP A 61 -7.25 -6.31 4.66
CA ASP A 61 -7.56 -5.12 5.46
C ASP A 61 -6.27 -4.49 6.01
N ILE A 62 -5.60 -3.74 5.15
CA ILE A 62 -4.32 -3.06 5.44
C ILE A 62 -4.50 -1.99 6.52
N VAL A 63 -5.68 -1.36 6.59
CA VAL A 63 -5.99 -0.34 7.60
C VAL A 63 -6.02 -0.97 9.00
N SER A 64 -6.69 -2.12 9.14
CA SER A 64 -6.70 -2.86 10.41
C SER A 64 -5.31 -3.35 10.81
N LEU A 65 -4.48 -3.79 9.87
CA LEU A 65 -3.08 -4.17 10.14
C LEU A 65 -2.27 -2.97 10.68
N ALA A 66 -2.36 -1.81 10.01
CA ALA A 66 -1.68 -0.59 10.45
C ALA A 66 -2.09 -0.19 11.87
N ARG A 67 -3.39 -0.21 12.17
CA ARG A 67 -3.93 0.09 13.50
C ARG A 67 -3.46 -0.92 14.54
N GLY A 68 -3.43 -2.21 14.20
CA GLY A 68 -2.92 -3.28 15.05
C GLY A 68 -1.45 -3.08 15.45
N PHE A 69 -0.65 -2.42 14.59
CA PHE A 69 0.74 -2.08 14.87
C PHE A 69 0.93 -0.75 15.62
N GLY A 70 -0.15 -0.03 15.94
CA GLY A 70 -0.10 1.26 16.64
C GLY A 70 0.09 2.46 15.72
N CYS A 71 -0.10 2.30 14.41
CA CYS A 71 -0.08 3.39 13.45
C CYS A 71 -1.48 3.95 13.18
N ARG A 72 -1.52 5.16 12.62
CA ARG A 72 -2.73 5.70 12.01
C ARG A 72 -2.99 4.96 10.69
N GLY A 73 -4.15 4.34 10.54
CA GLY A 73 -4.56 3.63 9.31
C GLY A 73 -5.79 4.29 8.68
N ILE A 74 -5.72 4.59 7.39
CA ILE A 74 -6.74 5.33 6.63
C ILE A 74 -6.94 4.68 5.27
N ASP A 75 -8.18 4.64 4.82
CA ASP A 75 -8.58 4.22 3.48
C ASP A 75 -9.12 5.45 2.74
N ILE A 76 -8.69 5.68 1.51
CA ILE A 76 -9.11 6.81 0.68
C ILE A 76 -9.35 6.37 -0.77
N GLU A 77 -10.18 7.14 -1.47
CA GLU A 77 -10.59 6.83 -2.86
C GLU A 77 -10.26 7.95 -3.85
N THR A 78 -9.86 9.14 -3.36
CA THR A 78 -9.68 10.33 -4.19
C THR A 78 -8.32 10.99 -4.02
N VAL A 79 -7.90 11.75 -5.03
CA VAL A 79 -6.65 12.53 -5.00
C VAL A 79 -6.72 13.66 -3.97
N ASP A 80 -7.89 14.29 -3.81
CA ASP A 80 -8.09 15.35 -2.82
C ASP A 80 -7.94 14.82 -1.38
N GLU A 81 -8.45 13.62 -1.12
CA GLU A 81 -8.22 12.93 0.16
C GLU A 81 -6.74 12.57 0.35
N LEU A 82 -6.04 12.16 -0.72
CA LEU A 82 -4.60 11.88 -0.64
C LEU A 82 -3.82 13.13 -0.25
N GLU A 83 -4.08 14.27 -0.90
CA GLU A 83 -3.41 15.54 -0.58
C GLU A 83 -3.64 15.92 0.89
N LYS A 84 -4.90 15.86 1.34
CA LYS A 84 -5.29 16.16 2.72
C LYS A 84 -4.59 15.23 3.72
N GLU A 85 -4.68 13.92 3.51
CA GLU A 85 -4.21 12.93 4.48
C GLU A 85 -2.68 12.81 4.50
N LEU A 86 -2.03 13.01 3.36
CA LEU A 86 -0.58 13.09 3.28
C LEU A 86 -0.06 14.33 4.01
N THR A 87 -0.71 15.49 3.81
CA THR A 87 -0.37 16.73 4.53
C THR A 87 -0.52 16.53 6.04
N ALA A 88 -1.62 15.92 6.48
CA ALA A 88 -1.84 15.62 7.89
C ALA A 88 -0.81 14.64 8.45
N ALA A 89 -0.47 13.57 7.71
CA ALA A 89 0.52 12.58 8.14
C ALA A 89 1.91 13.19 8.33
N LEU A 90 2.31 14.12 7.47
CA LEU A 90 3.61 14.79 7.53
C LEU A 90 3.71 15.82 8.67
N ALA A 91 2.59 16.23 9.26
CA ALA A 91 2.53 17.20 10.35
C ALA A 91 2.57 16.57 11.75
N THR A 92 2.70 15.24 11.86
CA THR A 92 2.69 14.52 13.14
C THR A 92 3.83 13.51 13.24
N ASP A 93 4.24 13.16 14.46
CA ASP A 93 5.21 12.09 14.72
C ASP A 93 4.57 10.69 14.76
N THR A 94 3.30 10.57 14.37
CA THR A 94 2.60 9.29 14.31
C THR A 94 2.74 8.71 12.90
N PRO A 95 3.42 7.56 12.72
CA PRO A 95 3.49 6.94 11.42
C PRO A 95 2.08 6.61 10.91
N THR A 96 1.86 6.89 9.64
CA THR A 96 0.54 6.80 9.01
C THR A 96 0.61 5.89 7.80
N VAL A 97 -0.32 4.95 7.70
CA VAL A 97 -0.56 4.12 6.52
C VAL A 97 -1.82 4.64 5.83
N ILE A 98 -1.64 5.19 4.64
CA ILE A 98 -2.68 5.70 3.76
C ILE A 98 -2.87 4.68 2.65
N VAL A 99 -3.99 3.97 2.66
CA VAL A 99 -4.37 3.02 1.62
C VAL A 99 -5.14 3.77 0.55
N VAL A 100 -4.68 3.68 -0.69
CA VAL A 100 -5.27 4.38 -1.84
C VAL A 100 -5.80 3.32 -2.79
N GLU A 101 -7.11 3.32 -3.02
CA GLU A 101 -7.67 2.46 -4.06
C GLU A 101 -7.16 2.91 -5.43
N THR A 102 -6.59 2.00 -6.19
CA THR A 102 -6.15 2.23 -7.56
C THR A 102 -6.75 1.19 -8.49
N ARG A 103 -6.84 1.52 -9.77
CA ARG A 103 -7.21 0.54 -10.78
C ARG A 103 -5.97 -0.30 -11.12
N PRO A 104 -6.12 -1.61 -11.34
CA PRO A 104 -5.13 -2.42 -12.05
C PRO A 104 -4.65 -1.70 -13.31
N GLN A 105 -3.33 -1.63 -13.48
CA GLN A 105 -2.72 -1.04 -14.66
C GLN A 105 -1.68 -2.02 -15.19
N HIS A 106 -1.86 -2.45 -16.43
CA HIS A 106 -0.88 -3.26 -17.12
C HIS A 106 0.26 -2.33 -17.55
N ALA A 107 1.49 -2.73 -17.27
CA ALA A 107 2.64 -2.03 -17.78
C ALA A 107 2.72 -2.25 -19.29
N ASP A 108 2.91 -1.16 -20.04
CA ASP A 108 3.29 -1.22 -21.45
C ASP A 108 4.76 -1.71 -21.50
N LEU A 109 4.94 -3.04 -21.49
CA LEU A 109 6.26 -3.71 -21.51
C LEU A 109 6.67 -4.11 -22.94
#